data_AF-A0A6N6NZK2-F1
#
_entry.id   AF-A0A6N6NZK2-F1
#
_cell.length_a   1.000
_cell.length_b   1.000
_cell.length_c   1.000
_cell.angle_alpha   90.00
_cell.angle_beta   90.00
_cell.angle_gamma   90.00
#
_symmetry.space_group_name_H-M   'P 1'
#
loop_
_entity.id
_entity.type
_entity.pdbx_description
1 polymer ?
#
loop_
_entity_poly.entity_id
_entity_poly.type
_entity_poly.pdbx_seq_one_letter_code
_entity_poly.pdbx_strand_id
1 'polypeptide(L)'
;MNFATTYFRRWMLLLCAWQLPWPQSALAEVVYSGIQDIAIPANFDGVFLNVVTQQHATYEFSGWDLNPFFGGLGIANAPNFQPARLGTDSGDSIVPLSFGSSISSSLSFATGYGGSGAEDNSGHLGPGPSQFTAGQSAYLGFQVTRNASVSYGWMQVTLTRDGIGVIQDWAYDPSGNAMLAGATGSVGAAPIIIQAGATQAASASDAGTAVLVGKDAQFTFQQSATQGDFSGVISGGGNVNVTGAGGVRLTGTNTFTGTAAVLDGSSLTVTKKDNLGAATIDLKPAAALVFDSLAANNGADNTFANPITISSATSTLSNTGSGAVVLSGSISGDGGINVSGASGVRLSGTNTFAGTAAVLDGSSLTVTKKDNLGTAAIDLKPAAALVFDSLAANNGASNTFANAITISSATSTLSNTGSGTVVLSGTISGDGGINVSGAGGVRLSGTNTFVGTASVLDGSSLTVTKKDNLGAAAIDLKPAAALVFDSLAANNGADNTYANAITVTSATGTLSNTGSGAVVLTGSISGDGGINVSGAGGVRLSGTNTFAGTASVLDGSSLTVTKKDNLGTAAIDLKPAAALVFDSLAANNGA
;
A
#
# COMPACT_ATOMS: atom_id res chain seq x y z
N MET A 1 -1.76 62.58 56.09
CA MET A 1 -3.19 62.73 56.46
C MET A 1 -3.86 63.43 55.28
N ASN A 2 -4.78 62.91 54.45
CA ASN A 2 -5.69 61.74 54.45
C ASN A 2 -5.85 61.28 52.97
N PHE A 3 -5.72 59.98 52.63
CA PHE A 3 -6.79 59.03 52.22
C PHE A 3 -7.89 59.64 51.33
N ALA A 4 -8.12 59.14 50.09
CA ALA A 4 -8.86 57.90 49.86
C ALA A 4 -8.65 57.25 48.46
N THR A 5 -8.90 55.94 48.47
CA THR A 5 -8.77 54.85 47.47
C THR A 5 -9.92 54.73 46.45
N THR A 6 -9.65 54.27 45.21
CA THR A 6 -10.35 53.11 44.57
C THR A 6 -9.68 52.57 43.27
N TYR A 7 -9.22 51.30 43.35
CA TYR A 7 -8.98 50.19 42.38
C TYR A 7 -9.22 50.38 40.86
N PHE A 8 -8.36 49.88 39.93
CA PHE A 8 -8.28 48.45 39.53
C PHE A 8 -7.02 48.07 38.67
N ARG A 9 -6.23 47.09 39.17
CA ARG A 9 -5.50 45.95 38.54
C ARG A 9 -4.77 46.09 37.16
N ARG A 10 -3.42 45.92 37.11
CA ARG A 10 -2.61 44.68 36.85
C ARG A 10 -2.52 44.37 35.33
N TRP A 11 -1.39 44.37 34.59
CA TRP A 11 -0.17 43.53 34.71
C TRP A 11 0.99 44.07 33.84
N MET A 12 2.23 43.90 34.32
CA MET A 12 3.50 43.97 33.57
C MET A 12 3.65 42.78 32.60
N LEU A 13 4.22 43.00 31.41
CA LEU A 13 4.93 41.95 30.66
C LEU A 13 6.05 42.53 29.77
N LEU A 14 7.24 42.02 30.09
CA LEU A 14 8.54 42.00 29.41
C LEU A 14 8.63 42.45 27.94
N LEU A 15 9.61 43.33 27.67
CA LEU A 15 10.25 43.50 26.37
C LEU A 15 10.98 42.20 25.96
N CYS A 16 10.68 41.68 24.78
CA CYS A 16 11.57 40.83 23.99
C CYS A 16 11.64 41.40 22.58
N ALA A 17 12.86 41.78 22.18
CA ALA A 17 13.18 42.29 20.85
C ALA A 17 13.05 41.16 19.81
N TRP A 18 12.20 41.39 18.81
CA TRP A 18 12.19 40.61 17.57
C TRP A 18 12.92 41.43 16.50
N GLN A 19 14.05 40.91 16.02
CA GLN A 19 14.60 41.31 14.72
C GLN A 19 13.71 40.67 13.65
N LEU A 20 12.98 41.50 12.89
CA LEU A 20 12.25 41.07 11.72
C LEU A 20 13.25 40.70 10.60
N PRO A 21 13.10 39.56 9.92
CA PRO A 21 13.87 39.27 8.72
C PRO A 21 13.48 40.26 7.62
N TRP A 22 14.48 40.81 6.94
CA TRP A 22 14.32 41.63 5.74
C TRP A 22 13.50 40.86 4.68
N PRO A 23 12.63 41.52 3.90
CA PRO A 23 11.91 40.83 2.83
C PRO A 23 12.93 40.38 1.77
N GLN A 24 13.06 39.07 1.57
CA GLN A 24 13.56 38.55 0.31
C GLN A 24 12.67 39.10 -0.80
N SER A 25 13.28 39.59 -1.89
CA SER A 25 12.54 39.94 -3.10
C SER A 25 11.72 38.72 -3.52
N ALA A 26 10.39 38.83 -3.46
CA ALA A 26 9.49 37.80 -3.96
C ALA A 26 9.74 37.67 -5.47
N LEU A 27 10.30 36.54 -5.89
CA LEU A 27 10.31 36.15 -7.30
C LEU A 27 8.84 36.01 -7.73
N ALA A 28 8.47 36.52 -8.91
CA ALA A 28 7.10 36.37 -9.37
C ALA A 28 6.79 34.87 -9.58
N GLU A 29 5.59 34.48 -9.17
CA GLU A 29 5.13 33.10 -9.23
C GLU A 29 4.77 32.73 -10.68
N VAL A 30 5.22 31.55 -11.14
CA VAL A 30 4.75 30.98 -12.41
C VAL A 30 3.23 30.82 -12.34
N VAL A 31 2.54 31.27 -13.38
CA VAL A 31 1.08 31.16 -13.46
C VAL A 31 0.73 29.84 -14.13
N TYR A 32 0.17 28.91 -13.34
CA TYR A 32 -0.32 27.63 -13.82
C TYR A 32 -1.84 27.65 -14.01
N SER A 33 -2.33 27.07 -15.11
CA SER A 33 -3.76 26.96 -15.39
C SER A 33 -4.49 26.00 -14.46
N GLY A 34 -3.78 25.05 -13.83
CA GLY A 34 -4.41 23.81 -13.37
C GLY A 34 -4.73 22.89 -14.55
N ILE A 35 -5.16 21.65 -14.26
CA ILE A 35 -5.67 20.74 -15.30
C ILE A 35 -7.00 21.29 -15.82
N GLN A 36 -7.11 21.42 -17.14
CA GLN A 36 -8.27 21.99 -17.83
C GLN A 36 -8.98 20.97 -18.71
N ASP A 37 -8.24 20.09 -19.40
CA ASP A 37 -8.76 19.06 -20.31
C ASP A 37 -9.77 19.61 -21.34
N ILE A 38 -9.39 20.71 -22.01
CA ILE A 38 -10.23 21.37 -23.01
C ILE A 38 -10.18 20.57 -24.31
N ALA A 39 -11.35 20.06 -24.73
CA ALA A 39 -11.48 19.35 -26.00
C ALA A 39 -11.26 20.28 -27.20
N ILE A 40 -10.49 19.80 -28.17
CA ILE A 40 -10.29 20.43 -29.48
C ILE A 40 -11.24 19.73 -30.46
N PRO A 41 -12.29 20.39 -30.96
CA PRO A 41 -13.26 19.79 -31.87
C PRO A 41 -12.62 19.33 -33.18
N ALA A 42 -13.20 18.28 -33.78
CA ALA A 42 -12.82 17.75 -35.09
C ALA A 42 -13.44 18.56 -36.26
N ASN A 43 -13.61 19.88 -36.09
CA ASN A 43 -14.25 20.76 -37.08
C ASN A 43 -13.49 22.10 -37.18
N PHE A 44 -13.97 22.98 -38.07
CA PHE A 44 -13.37 24.30 -38.33
C PHE A 44 -13.54 25.31 -37.19
N ASP A 45 -14.50 25.11 -36.29
CA ASP A 45 -14.78 26.07 -35.22
C ASP A 45 -13.61 26.10 -34.21
N GLY A 46 -13.03 24.92 -33.93
CA GLY A 46 -11.90 24.78 -33.03
C GLY A 46 -12.20 25.20 -31.59
N VAL A 47 -11.17 25.70 -30.91
CA VAL A 47 -11.30 26.29 -29.56
C VAL A 47 -10.42 27.52 -29.42
N PHE A 48 -11.04 28.68 -29.35
CA PHE A 48 -10.36 29.92 -29.02
C PHE A 48 -10.01 29.89 -27.53
N LEU A 49 -8.75 30.15 -27.18
CA LEU A 49 -8.24 30.17 -25.81
C LEU A 49 -7.43 31.45 -25.57
N ASN A 50 -7.61 32.06 -24.40
CA ASN A 50 -6.69 33.07 -23.85
C ASN A 50 -5.93 32.46 -22.67
N VAL A 51 -4.61 32.34 -22.79
CA VAL A 51 -3.79 31.62 -21.81
C VAL A 51 -3.59 32.39 -20.50
N VAL A 52 -3.87 33.70 -20.49
CA VAL A 52 -3.73 34.56 -19.31
C VAL A 52 -5.02 34.61 -18.51
N THR A 53 -6.18 34.78 -19.17
CA THR A 53 -7.49 34.84 -18.51
C THR A 53 -8.14 33.48 -18.34
N GLN A 54 -7.60 32.44 -18.97
CA GLN A 54 -8.15 31.08 -19.06
C GLN A 54 -9.52 30.98 -19.77
N GLN A 55 -10.02 32.09 -20.31
CA GLN A 55 -11.26 32.10 -21.08
C GLN A 55 -11.09 31.27 -22.35
N HIS A 56 -12.06 30.41 -22.63
CA HIS A 56 -12.11 29.62 -23.87
C HIS A 56 -13.54 29.49 -24.40
N ALA A 57 -13.68 29.37 -25.72
CA ALA A 57 -14.97 29.19 -26.41
C ALA A 57 -14.79 28.57 -27.80
N THR A 58 -15.85 28.00 -28.37
CA THR A 58 -15.88 27.51 -29.77
C THR A 58 -16.25 28.61 -30.77
N TYR A 59 -16.12 29.87 -30.37
CA TYR A 59 -16.32 31.03 -31.23
C TYR A 59 -15.28 32.09 -30.87
N GLU A 60 -14.93 32.92 -31.84
CA GLU A 60 -13.92 33.95 -31.65
C GLU A 60 -14.38 35.01 -30.62
N PHE A 61 -13.52 35.31 -29.66
CA PHE A 61 -13.73 36.38 -28.69
C PHE A 61 -12.53 37.32 -28.65
N SER A 62 -12.77 38.59 -28.28
CA SER A 62 -11.70 39.60 -28.23
C SER A 62 -10.59 39.18 -27.26
N GLY A 63 -9.34 39.23 -27.74
CA GLY A 63 -8.16 38.88 -26.95
C GLY A 63 -7.87 37.38 -26.86
N TRP A 64 -8.38 36.55 -27.76
CA TRP A 64 -7.91 35.17 -27.92
C TRP A 64 -6.41 35.11 -28.27
N ASP A 65 -5.76 34.02 -27.90
CA ASP A 65 -4.33 33.77 -28.12
C ASP A 65 -4.09 32.63 -29.12
N LEU A 66 -4.80 31.52 -28.93
CA LEU A 66 -4.63 30.27 -29.68
C LEU A 66 -6.00 29.76 -30.15
N ASN A 67 -6.05 29.20 -31.35
CA ASN A 67 -7.19 28.43 -31.84
C ASN A 67 -6.73 27.16 -32.58
N PRO A 68 -6.66 26.00 -31.90
CA PRO A 68 -6.53 24.71 -32.57
C PRO A 68 -7.89 24.20 -33.06
N PHE A 69 -7.91 23.60 -34.25
CA PHE A 69 -9.10 23.06 -34.92
C PHE A 69 -8.78 21.73 -35.62
N PHE A 70 -9.80 20.96 -36.03
CA PHE A 70 -9.67 19.58 -36.52
C PHE A 70 -8.84 18.67 -35.59
N GLY A 71 -9.19 18.67 -34.30
CA GLY A 71 -8.46 17.88 -33.30
C GLY A 71 -7.01 18.32 -33.08
N GLY A 72 -6.62 19.48 -33.63
CA GLY A 72 -5.26 20.00 -33.56
C GLY A 72 -4.48 19.85 -34.86
N LEU A 73 -5.06 19.36 -35.95
CA LEU A 73 -4.40 19.33 -37.27
C LEU A 73 -4.04 20.75 -37.77
N GLY A 74 -4.90 21.72 -37.45
CA GLY A 74 -4.67 23.14 -37.70
C GLY A 74 -4.56 23.91 -36.39
N ILE A 75 -3.59 24.83 -36.30
CA ILE A 75 -3.41 25.72 -35.16
C ILE A 75 -3.21 27.14 -35.68
N ALA A 76 -4.11 28.04 -35.32
CA ALA A 76 -3.98 29.48 -35.54
C ALA A 76 -3.55 30.19 -34.25
N ASN A 77 -2.80 31.29 -34.37
CA ASN A 77 -2.39 32.12 -33.24
C ASN A 77 -2.58 33.61 -33.50
N ALA A 78 -2.86 34.37 -32.45
CA ALA A 78 -2.97 35.82 -32.47
C ALA A 78 -1.58 36.50 -32.37
N PRO A 79 -1.44 37.79 -32.73
CA PRO A 79 -0.15 38.50 -32.70
C PRO A 79 0.56 38.46 -31.35
N ASN A 80 -0.19 38.49 -30.25
CA ASN A 80 0.34 38.53 -28.90
C ASN A 80 0.66 37.16 -28.31
N PHE A 81 0.45 36.07 -29.06
CA PHE A 81 0.81 34.71 -28.64
C PHE A 81 1.50 34.01 -29.80
N GLN A 82 2.75 33.61 -29.63
CA GLN A 82 3.53 32.95 -30.68
C GLN A 82 3.97 31.58 -30.20
N PRO A 83 3.51 30.49 -30.83
CA PRO A 83 4.05 29.16 -30.57
C PRO A 83 5.47 29.04 -31.12
N ALA A 84 6.28 28.17 -30.53
CA ALA A 84 7.62 27.84 -31.01
C ALA A 84 7.54 27.10 -32.35
N ARG A 85 8.38 27.50 -33.32
CA ARG A 85 8.34 27.03 -34.71
C ARG A 85 9.72 26.54 -35.19
N LEU A 86 9.74 25.86 -36.33
CA LEU A 86 10.98 25.47 -37.03
C LEU A 86 11.79 26.67 -37.56
N GLY A 87 11.12 27.79 -37.79
CA GLY A 87 11.70 29.05 -38.25
C GLY A 87 10.91 30.25 -37.73
N THR A 88 11.11 31.42 -38.37
CA THR A 88 10.51 32.69 -37.94
C THR A 88 9.31 33.13 -38.77
N ASP A 89 8.94 32.38 -39.81
CA ASP A 89 7.81 32.73 -40.67
C ASP A 89 6.49 32.30 -40.01
N SER A 90 5.43 33.08 -40.21
CA SER A 90 4.13 32.85 -39.55
C SER A 90 3.40 31.59 -40.04
N GLY A 91 3.89 30.97 -41.11
CA GLY A 91 3.45 29.67 -41.64
C GLY A 91 4.37 28.50 -41.31
N ASP A 92 5.52 28.72 -40.66
CA ASP A 92 6.45 27.64 -40.32
C ASP A 92 5.82 26.65 -39.34
N SER A 93 6.11 25.36 -39.51
CA SER A 93 5.52 24.34 -38.64
C SER A 93 5.87 24.57 -37.17
N ILE A 94 4.85 24.52 -36.32
CA ILE A 94 5.00 24.48 -34.86
C ILE A 94 5.72 23.19 -34.47
N VAL A 95 6.64 23.29 -33.51
CA VAL A 95 7.45 22.13 -33.09
C VAL A 95 6.96 21.56 -31.76
N PRO A 96 6.90 20.23 -31.61
CA PRO A 96 6.72 19.60 -30.31
C PRO A 96 7.99 19.75 -29.49
N LEU A 97 7.82 19.95 -28.20
CA LEU A 97 8.87 19.94 -27.20
C LEU A 97 8.69 18.73 -26.28
N SER A 98 9.82 18.18 -25.85
CA SER A 98 9.84 17.16 -24.79
C SER A 98 9.73 17.83 -23.43
N PHE A 99 9.24 17.10 -22.43
CA PHE A 99 9.26 17.53 -21.03
C PHE A 99 10.67 18.03 -20.64
N GLY A 100 10.74 19.18 -19.96
CA GLY A 100 12.01 19.80 -19.56
C GLY A 100 12.73 20.59 -20.64
N SER A 101 12.21 20.69 -21.87
CA SER A 101 12.82 21.56 -22.91
C SER A 101 12.76 23.02 -22.49
N SER A 102 13.86 23.76 -22.69
CA SER A 102 13.91 25.20 -22.40
C SER A 102 13.15 26.02 -23.44
N ILE A 103 12.27 26.89 -22.96
CA ILE A 103 11.43 27.80 -23.71
C ILE A 103 11.87 29.20 -23.31
N SER A 104 12.61 29.84 -24.21
CA SER A 104 13.18 31.16 -24.02
C SER A 104 13.35 31.84 -25.37
N SER A 105 13.97 33.02 -25.39
CA SER A 105 14.37 33.71 -26.62
C SER A 105 15.31 32.91 -27.55
N SER A 106 15.82 31.76 -27.11
CA SER A 106 16.59 30.83 -27.95
C SER A 106 15.73 30.02 -28.94
N LEU A 107 14.41 29.93 -28.73
CA LEU A 107 13.50 29.29 -29.67
C LEU A 107 13.07 30.28 -30.76
N SER A 108 12.65 29.77 -31.92
CA SER A 108 12.13 30.59 -33.00
C SER A 108 10.64 30.86 -32.81
N PHE A 109 10.29 32.16 -32.84
CA PHE A 109 8.92 32.65 -32.78
C PHE A 109 8.67 33.58 -33.95
N ALA A 110 7.47 33.52 -34.53
CA ALA A 110 7.05 34.42 -35.59
C ALA A 110 6.52 35.75 -35.02
N THR A 111 5.96 36.59 -35.90
CA THR A 111 5.26 37.82 -35.51
C THR A 111 3.90 37.92 -36.22
N GLY A 112 2.95 38.63 -35.63
CA GLY A 112 1.61 38.82 -36.22
C GLY A 112 0.72 37.57 -36.13
N TYR A 113 -0.35 37.57 -36.92
CA TYR A 113 -1.22 36.39 -37.03
C TYR A 113 -0.45 35.26 -37.73
N GLY A 114 -0.58 34.05 -37.20
CA GLY A 114 0.08 32.88 -37.74
C GLY A 114 -0.82 31.66 -37.78
N GLY A 115 -0.36 30.68 -38.55
CA GLY A 115 -1.02 29.40 -38.73
C GLY A 115 0.01 28.29 -38.90
N SER A 116 -0.35 27.07 -38.54
CA SER A 116 0.45 25.88 -38.79
C SER A 116 -0.50 24.69 -38.93
N GLY A 117 -0.27 23.86 -39.94
CA GLY A 117 -1.13 22.72 -40.26
C GLY A 117 -1.13 22.46 -41.75
N ALA A 118 -1.25 21.19 -42.11
CA ALA A 118 -1.41 20.73 -43.49
C ALA A 118 -2.32 19.50 -43.48
N GLU A 119 -3.10 19.30 -44.54
CA GLU A 119 -3.95 18.11 -44.68
C GLU A 119 -3.12 16.82 -44.88
N ASP A 120 -1.83 16.95 -45.16
CA ASP A 120 -0.86 15.86 -45.35
C ASP A 120 0.16 15.78 -44.20
N ASN A 121 1.20 14.95 -44.37
CA ASN A 121 2.27 14.78 -43.38
C ASN A 121 3.33 15.91 -43.39
N SER A 122 3.13 17.03 -44.07
CA SER A 122 4.14 18.10 -44.18
C SER A 122 4.01 19.20 -43.11
N GLY A 123 2.89 19.24 -42.38
CA GLY A 123 2.64 20.22 -41.32
C GLY A 123 3.31 19.87 -39.99
N HIS A 124 2.79 20.40 -38.89
CA HIS A 124 3.30 20.12 -37.54
C HIS A 124 2.87 18.77 -36.96
N LEU A 125 1.91 18.07 -37.58
CA LEU A 125 1.41 16.77 -37.13
C LEU A 125 1.75 15.68 -38.15
N GLY A 126 2.58 14.70 -37.77
CA GLY A 126 3.09 13.70 -38.70
C GLY A 126 4.15 12.76 -38.09
N PRO A 127 4.73 11.87 -38.90
CA PRO A 127 5.67 10.84 -38.43
C PRO A 127 7.13 11.34 -38.25
N GLY A 128 7.43 12.59 -38.57
CA GLY A 128 8.77 13.15 -38.55
C GLY A 128 9.27 13.57 -37.16
N PRO A 129 10.60 13.73 -36.98
CA PRO A 129 11.23 14.00 -35.68
C PRO A 129 10.94 15.40 -35.11
N SER A 130 10.38 16.31 -35.89
CA SER A 130 9.99 17.66 -35.46
C SER A 130 8.48 17.89 -35.58
N GLN A 131 7.69 16.81 -35.52
CA GLN A 131 6.25 16.83 -35.64
C GLN A 131 5.61 16.17 -34.42
N PHE A 132 4.46 16.69 -34.00
CA PHE A 132 3.60 16.02 -33.05
C PHE A 132 3.19 14.66 -33.61
N THR A 133 3.16 13.64 -32.75
CA THR A 133 2.62 12.33 -33.10
C THR A 133 1.14 12.28 -32.73
N ALA A 134 0.27 11.94 -33.68
CA ALA A 134 -1.17 11.91 -33.46
C ALA A 134 -1.56 10.98 -32.29
N GLY A 135 -2.41 11.48 -31.39
CA GLY A 135 -2.91 10.77 -30.21
C GLY A 135 -1.90 10.65 -29.06
N GLN A 136 -0.71 11.24 -29.17
CA GLN A 136 0.30 11.27 -28.10
C GLN A 136 0.38 12.67 -27.49
N SER A 137 0.60 12.73 -26.18
CA SER A 137 0.83 14.00 -25.49
C SER A 137 2.23 14.53 -25.76
N ALA A 138 2.35 15.84 -25.97
CA ALA A 138 3.60 16.57 -26.08
C ALA A 138 3.42 18.01 -25.60
N TYR A 139 4.51 18.78 -25.54
CA TYR A 139 4.47 20.18 -25.14
C TYR A 139 4.58 21.11 -26.35
N LEU A 140 3.72 22.11 -26.40
CA LEU A 140 3.84 23.29 -27.25
C LEU A 140 4.47 24.40 -26.41
N GLY A 141 5.67 24.86 -26.78
CA GLY A 141 6.27 26.05 -26.19
C GLY A 141 5.69 27.31 -26.82
N PHE A 142 5.50 28.38 -26.04
CA PHE A 142 5.01 29.65 -26.54
C PHE A 142 5.69 30.85 -25.87
N GLN A 143 5.62 31.99 -26.54
CA GLN A 143 5.78 33.29 -25.92
C GLN A 143 4.47 34.08 -26.00
N VAL A 144 4.14 34.81 -24.94
CA VAL A 144 2.99 35.71 -24.90
C VAL A 144 3.46 37.12 -24.55
N THR A 145 2.98 38.10 -25.30
CA THR A 145 3.31 39.52 -25.09
C THR A 145 2.09 40.24 -24.52
N ARG A 146 2.23 40.80 -23.30
CA ARG A 146 1.19 41.60 -22.64
C ARG A 146 1.83 42.86 -22.07
N ASN A 147 1.24 44.03 -22.35
CA ASN A 147 1.74 45.33 -21.86
C ASN A 147 3.24 45.55 -22.14
N ALA A 148 3.71 45.13 -23.32
CA ALA A 148 5.12 45.14 -23.75
C ALA A 148 6.08 44.21 -22.99
N SER A 149 5.59 43.41 -22.04
CA SER A 149 6.35 42.33 -21.41
C SER A 149 6.17 41.03 -22.16
N VAL A 150 7.27 40.31 -22.38
CA VAL A 150 7.28 38.96 -22.95
C VAL A 150 7.32 37.95 -21.81
N SER A 151 6.45 36.96 -21.87
CA SER A 151 6.43 35.81 -20.98
C SER A 151 6.61 34.54 -21.80
N TYR A 152 7.40 33.60 -21.30
CA TYR A 152 7.54 32.28 -21.90
C TYR A 152 6.62 31.30 -21.18
N GLY A 153 6.13 30.29 -21.89
CA GLY A 153 5.23 29.30 -21.33
C GLY A 153 5.18 28.02 -22.15
N TRP A 154 4.58 26.99 -21.56
CA TRP A 154 4.32 25.72 -22.22
C TRP A 154 2.85 25.36 -22.12
N MET A 155 2.36 24.58 -23.08
CA MET A 155 1.03 24.01 -23.10
C MET A 155 1.14 22.53 -23.42
N GLN A 156 0.59 21.67 -22.57
CA GLN A 156 0.51 20.25 -22.88
C GLN A 156 -0.69 20.03 -23.80
N VAL A 157 -0.44 19.33 -24.90
CA VAL A 157 -1.46 19.03 -25.91
C VAL A 157 -1.39 17.58 -26.34
N THR A 158 -2.54 17.01 -26.68
CA THR A 158 -2.68 15.77 -27.42
C THR A 158 -3.43 16.08 -28.71
N LEU A 159 -2.71 16.12 -29.83
CA LEU A 159 -3.27 16.48 -31.13
C LEU A 159 -3.66 15.23 -31.90
N THR A 160 -4.71 15.31 -32.72
CA THR A 160 -5.18 14.22 -33.59
C THR A 160 -5.43 14.77 -35.00
N ARG A 161 -5.60 13.87 -35.98
CA ARG A 161 -5.77 14.27 -37.39
C ARG A 161 -7.22 14.64 -37.75
N ASP A 162 -8.20 13.91 -37.20
CA ASP A 162 -9.64 14.12 -37.43
C ASP A 162 -10.49 13.69 -36.22
N GLY A 163 -9.85 13.47 -35.08
CA GLY A 163 -10.50 13.09 -33.83
C GLY A 163 -10.67 14.29 -32.89
N ILE A 164 -11.13 14.03 -31.67
CA ILE A 164 -11.10 15.05 -30.62
C ILE A 164 -9.67 15.11 -30.09
N GLY A 165 -9.02 16.27 -30.25
CA GLY A 165 -7.76 16.59 -29.57
C GLY A 165 -8.03 17.16 -28.17
N VAL A 166 -6.99 17.39 -27.39
CA VAL A 166 -7.14 17.94 -26.03
C VAL A 166 -5.98 18.89 -25.72
N ILE A 167 -6.30 20.08 -25.20
CA ILE A 167 -5.38 20.94 -24.44
C ILE A 167 -5.51 20.53 -22.97
N GLN A 168 -4.49 19.89 -22.40
CA GLN A 168 -4.57 19.38 -21.02
C GLN A 168 -4.44 20.53 -20.02
N ASP A 169 -3.36 21.30 -20.11
CA ASP A 169 -3.00 22.39 -19.21
C ASP A 169 -1.86 23.25 -19.80
N TRP A 170 -1.56 24.38 -19.15
CA TRP A 170 -0.45 25.25 -19.50
C TRP A 170 0.08 26.05 -18.31
N ALA A 171 1.31 26.52 -18.42
CA ALA A 171 1.88 27.48 -17.49
C ALA A 171 2.75 28.51 -18.20
N TYR A 172 2.88 29.71 -17.62
CA TYR A 172 3.78 30.76 -18.10
C TYR A 172 4.44 31.54 -16.96
N ASP A 173 5.63 32.11 -17.18
CA ASP A 173 6.31 32.99 -16.23
C ASP A 173 6.05 34.46 -16.61
N PRO A 174 5.26 35.21 -15.80
CA PRO A 174 4.96 36.61 -16.09
C PRO A 174 6.20 37.52 -16.02
N SER A 175 7.31 37.07 -15.44
CA SER A 175 8.58 37.80 -15.32
C SER A 175 9.43 37.77 -16.59
N GLY A 176 9.11 36.88 -17.55
CA GLY A 176 9.86 36.72 -18.79
C GLY A 176 11.12 35.86 -18.69
N ASN A 177 11.31 35.10 -17.60
CA ASN A 177 12.40 34.13 -17.55
C ASN A 177 12.11 32.93 -18.46
N ALA A 178 13.18 32.21 -18.82
CA ALA A 178 13.05 30.94 -19.51
C ALA A 178 12.19 29.96 -18.70
N MET A 179 11.30 29.25 -19.39
CA MET A 179 10.51 28.18 -18.80
C MET A 179 10.99 26.82 -19.27
N LEU A 180 10.67 25.79 -18.50
CA LEU A 180 10.85 24.40 -18.91
C LEU A 180 9.49 23.81 -19.18
N ALA A 181 9.36 23.08 -20.29
CA ALA A 181 8.13 22.38 -20.64
C ALA A 181 7.67 21.47 -19.48
N GLY A 182 6.46 21.70 -18.96
CA GLY A 182 5.86 20.95 -17.85
C GLY A 182 6.07 21.53 -16.44
N ALA A 183 6.74 22.68 -16.28
CA ALA A 183 6.92 23.33 -14.98
C ALA A 183 5.70 24.18 -14.53
N THR A 184 5.12 23.93 -13.34
CA THR A 184 3.86 24.54 -12.85
C THR A 184 3.97 25.49 -11.65
N GLY A 185 5.19 25.82 -11.21
CA GLY A 185 5.46 26.80 -10.14
C GLY A 185 6.80 27.49 -10.42
N SER A 186 7.17 28.53 -9.64
CA SER A 186 8.56 29.04 -9.65
C SER A 186 9.44 27.80 -9.57
N VAL A 187 10.15 27.51 -10.65
CA VAL A 187 10.94 26.29 -10.72
C VAL A 187 11.88 26.38 -9.53
N GLY A 188 11.67 25.50 -8.53
CA GLY A 188 12.80 24.93 -7.84
C GLY A 188 13.79 24.55 -8.94
N ALA A 189 15.07 24.86 -8.73
CA ALA A 189 16.20 24.79 -9.65
C ALA A 189 16.04 24.05 -11.00
N ALA A 190 16.76 24.51 -12.03
CA ALA A 190 16.91 23.78 -13.29
C ALA A 190 17.14 22.26 -13.07
N PRO A 191 16.62 21.37 -13.95
CA PRO A 191 16.78 19.94 -13.86
C PRO A 191 18.20 19.57 -13.49
N ILE A 192 18.33 18.77 -12.45
CA ILE A 192 19.62 18.30 -12.00
C ILE A 192 20.04 17.15 -12.91
N ILE A 193 21.10 17.35 -13.68
CA ILE A 193 21.71 16.31 -14.51
C ILE A 193 23.02 15.87 -13.86
N ILE A 194 23.03 14.66 -13.33
CA ILE A 194 24.22 14.06 -12.73
C ILE A 194 24.88 13.17 -13.78
N GLN A 195 26.08 13.56 -14.19
CA GLN A 195 26.87 12.80 -15.16
C GLN A 195 27.28 11.44 -14.59
N ALA A 196 27.53 10.47 -15.47
CA ALA A 196 27.91 9.11 -15.09
C ALA A 196 29.09 9.10 -14.08
N GLY A 197 28.96 8.31 -13.01
CA GLY A 197 29.95 8.21 -11.94
C GLY A 197 30.05 9.43 -11.00
N ALA A 198 29.36 10.53 -11.28
CA ALA A 198 29.36 11.71 -10.40
C ALA A 198 28.40 11.53 -9.22
N THR A 199 28.63 12.29 -8.14
CA THR A 199 27.75 12.31 -6.97
C THR A 199 27.30 13.73 -6.69
N GLN A 200 26.00 13.92 -6.43
CA GLN A 200 25.41 15.18 -6.03
C GLN A 200 24.35 14.96 -4.96
N ALA A 201 24.02 16.01 -4.23
CA ALA A 201 23.02 15.96 -3.19
C ALA A 201 22.29 17.30 -3.07
N ALA A 202 20.99 17.25 -2.76
CA ALA A 202 20.14 18.43 -2.60
C ALA A 202 18.96 18.10 -1.69
N SER A 203 18.30 19.12 -1.13
CA SER A 203 16.99 18.92 -0.51
C SER A 203 15.93 18.66 -1.59
N ALA A 204 14.77 18.13 -1.21
CA ALA A 204 13.65 17.93 -2.14
C ALA A 204 13.20 19.26 -2.80
N SER A 205 13.20 20.36 -2.05
CA SER A 205 12.87 21.70 -2.57
C SER A 205 13.93 22.26 -3.51
N ASP A 206 15.19 21.86 -3.34
CA ASP A 206 16.31 22.31 -4.18
C ASP A 206 16.54 21.40 -5.39
N ALA A 207 15.96 20.19 -5.39
CA ALA A 207 16.11 19.20 -6.46
C ALA A 207 15.39 19.60 -7.77
N GLY A 208 14.55 20.63 -7.72
CA GLY A 208 13.87 21.21 -8.86
C GLY A 208 12.75 20.36 -9.45
N THR A 209 12.55 20.44 -10.76
CA THR A 209 11.44 19.74 -11.45
C THR A 209 11.82 18.39 -12.04
N ALA A 210 13.12 18.08 -12.14
CA ALA A 210 13.58 16.78 -12.60
C ALA A 210 15.01 16.47 -12.12
N VAL A 211 15.28 15.19 -11.97
CA VAL A 211 16.60 14.64 -11.65
C VAL A 211 16.92 13.53 -12.66
N LEU A 212 17.97 13.71 -13.47
CA LEU A 212 18.51 12.69 -14.36
C LEU A 212 19.81 12.14 -13.76
N VAL A 213 19.76 10.89 -13.31
CA VAL A 213 20.92 10.21 -12.70
C VAL A 213 21.59 9.31 -13.73
N GLY A 214 22.72 9.76 -14.27
CA GLY A 214 23.53 8.98 -15.21
C GLY A 214 23.95 7.62 -14.63
N LYS A 215 24.33 6.68 -15.51
CA LYS A 215 24.80 5.36 -15.09
C LYS A 215 25.92 5.49 -14.04
N ASP A 216 25.85 4.70 -12.97
CA ASP A 216 26.81 4.68 -11.85
C ASP A 216 26.94 6.03 -11.11
N ALA A 217 26.12 7.02 -11.44
CA ALA A 217 26.05 8.29 -10.72
C ALA A 217 25.17 8.15 -9.48
N GLN A 218 25.28 9.11 -8.55
CA GLN A 218 24.49 9.13 -7.32
C GLN A 218 23.87 10.51 -7.09
N PHE A 219 22.57 10.55 -6.84
CA PHE A 219 21.87 11.72 -6.35
C PHE A 219 21.29 11.45 -4.97
N THR A 220 21.58 12.32 -3.99
CA THR A 220 21.07 12.14 -2.63
C THR A 220 20.05 13.23 -2.27
N PHE A 221 18.82 12.82 -1.98
CA PHE A 221 17.87 13.66 -1.26
C PHE A 221 18.30 13.76 0.20
N GLN A 222 18.65 14.97 0.65
CA GLN A 222 19.14 15.24 2.00
C GLN A 222 18.15 16.09 2.77
N GLN A 223 17.36 15.45 3.63
CA GLN A 223 16.35 16.11 4.44
C GLN A 223 16.76 16.08 5.91
N SER A 224 16.66 17.20 6.62
CA SER A 224 17.00 17.26 8.04
C SER A 224 15.93 16.59 8.89
N ALA A 225 15.05 17.36 9.55
CA ALA A 225 14.02 16.82 10.44
C ALA A 225 12.63 16.71 9.78
N THR A 226 12.39 17.48 8.71
CA THR A 226 11.08 17.55 8.05
C THR A 226 11.12 16.78 6.73
N GLN A 227 10.07 16.01 6.47
CA GLN A 227 9.88 15.34 5.19
C GLN A 227 9.91 16.36 4.04
N GLY A 228 10.70 16.07 3.02
CA GLY A 228 10.69 16.83 1.77
C GLY A 228 9.74 16.20 0.76
N ASP A 229 8.97 17.01 0.05
CA ASP A 229 8.11 16.55 -1.03
C ASP A 229 8.78 16.84 -2.38
N PHE A 230 8.98 15.80 -3.20
CA PHE A 230 9.49 15.92 -4.55
C PHE A 230 8.44 15.42 -5.55
N SER A 231 7.88 16.35 -6.31
CA SER A 231 6.88 16.09 -7.36
C SER A 231 7.47 15.97 -8.77
N GLY A 232 8.76 16.25 -8.92
CA GLY A 232 9.48 16.17 -10.19
C GLY A 232 9.68 14.74 -10.69
N VAL A 233 10.26 14.63 -11.89
CA VAL A 233 10.56 13.35 -12.54
C VAL A 233 12.00 12.92 -12.28
N ILE A 234 12.18 11.69 -11.82
CA ILE A 234 13.47 11.02 -11.67
C ILE A 234 13.65 10.00 -12.80
N SER A 235 14.77 10.09 -13.51
CA SER A 235 15.11 9.21 -14.63
C SER A 235 16.58 8.80 -14.62
N GLY A 236 16.95 7.83 -15.48
CA GLY A 236 18.32 7.34 -15.62
C GLY A 236 18.58 6.01 -14.90
N GLY A 237 19.85 5.62 -14.83
CA GLY A 237 20.29 4.29 -14.36
C GLY A 237 21.19 4.31 -13.13
N GLY A 238 21.48 5.49 -12.57
CA GLY A 238 22.27 5.61 -11.34
C GLY A 238 21.42 5.50 -10.08
N ASN A 239 22.04 5.81 -8.94
CA ASN A 239 21.46 5.62 -7.62
C ASN A 239 20.81 6.91 -7.11
N VAL A 240 19.63 6.76 -6.52
CA VAL A 240 18.93 7.80 -5.77
C VAL A 240 18.99 7.40 -4.31
N ASN A 241 19.72 8.17 -3.52
CA ASN A 241 19.86 7.94 -2.08
C ASN A 241 18.91 8.87 -1.33
N VAL A 242 18.34 8.37 -0.24
CA VAL A 242 17.51 9.16 0.68
C VAL A 242 18.19 9.16 2.04
N THR A 243 18.51 10.34 2.56
CA THR A 243 19.17 10.48 3.85
C THR A 243 18.52 11.54 4.74
N GLY A 244 18.65 11.30 6.04
CA GLY A 244 18.22 12.16 7.13
C GLY A 244 16.79 11.89 7.58
N ALA A 245 16.51 12.28 8.83
CA ALA A 245 15.35 11.79 9.59
C ALA A 245 14.01 12.21 8.98
N GLY A 246 13.96 13.34 8.26
CA GLY A 246 12.77 13.78 7.55
C GLY A 246 12.36 12.84 6.41
N GLY A 247 13.33 12.22 5.73
CA GLY A 247 13.08 11.42 4.53
C GLY A 247 12.49 12.24 3.38
N VAL A 248 12.19 11.57 2.27
CA VAL A 248 11.58 12.20 1.08
C VAL A 248 10.28 11.51 0.69
N ARG A 249 9.30 12.28 0.24
CA ARG A 249 8.07 11.81 -0.41
C ARG A 249 8.17 12.06 -1.91
N LEU A 250 8.03 10.99 -2.69
CA LEU A 250 7.96 11.07 -4.14
C LEU A 250 6.50 11.02 -4.58
N THR A 251 6.05 12.02 -5.33
CA THR A 251 4.69 12.07 -5.89
C THR A 251 4.68 12.05 -7.43
N GLY A 252 5.80 12.42 -8.06
CA GLY A 252 6.01 12.40 -9.50
C GLY A 252 6.01 10.98 -10.10
N THR A 253 5.69 10.87 -11.38
CA THR A 253 5.83 9.62 -12.15
C THR A 253 7.29 9.49 -12.60
N ASN A 254 7.96 8.43 -12.14
CA ASN A 254 9.40 8.26 -12.30
C ASN A 254 9.72 7.09 -13.23
N THR A 255 10.85 7.16 -13.94
CA THR A 255 11.28 6.15 -14.93
C THR A 255 12.70 5.63 -14.67
N PHE A 256 13.33 6.01 -13.57
CA PHE A 256 14.67 5.53 -13.24
C PHE A 256 14.70 4.02 -12.98
N THR A 257 15.83 3.42 -13.34
CA THR A 257 16.04 1.96 -13.41
C THR A 257 17.18 1.49 -12.50
N GLY A 258 17.89 2.43 -11.86
CA GLY A 258 18.99 2.11 -10.95
C GLY A 258 18.50 1.69 -9.57
N THR A 259 19.14 2.20 -8.52
CA THR A 259 18.81 1.85 -7.13
C THR A 259 18.22 3.03 -6.38
N ALA A 260 17.11 2.85 -5.68
CA ALA A 260 16.65 3.76 -4.63
C ALA A 260 17.15 3.24 -3.27
N ALA A 261 18.22 3.83 -2.75
CA ALA A 261 18.78 3.46 -1.45
C ALA A 261 18.21 4.36 -0.35
N VAL A 262 17.52 3.76 0.63
CA VAL A 262 17.05 4.46 1.82
C VAL A 262 18.08 4.23 2.93
N LEU A 263 18.85 5.26 3.23
CA LEU A 263 19.97 5.16 4.18
C LEU A 263 19.47 5.05 5.62
N ASP A 264 20.40 4.75 6.53
CA ASP A 264 20.12 4.42 7.93
C ASP A 264 19.18 5.43 8.58
N GLY A 265 18.11 4.92 9.20
CA GLY A 265 17.10 5.73 9.90
C GLY A 265 16.30 6.70 9.03
N SER A 266 16.45 6.66 7.70
CA SER A 266 15.76 7.57 6.77
C SER A 266 14.46 6.95 6.25
N SER A 267 13.59 7.76 5.63
CA SER A 267 12.34 7.26 5.05
C SER A 267 12.13 7.68 3.60
N LEU A 268 11.62 6.77 2.77
CA LEU A 268 11.13 7.04 1.42
C LEU A 268 9.63 6.82 1.41
N THR A 269 8.86 7.88 1.17
CA THR A 269 7.40 7.82 1.05
C THR A 269 6.98 7.84 -0.41
N VAL A 270 6.03 6.98 -0.78
CA VAL A 270 5.46 6.90 -2.13
C VAL A 270 3.93 6.84 -2.07
N THR A 271 3.25 7.41 -3.06
CA THR A 271 1.79 7.48 -3.13
C THR A 271 1.19 6.50 -4.14
N LYS A 272 1.96 6.12 -5.16
CA LYS A 272 1.57 5.20 -6.24
C LYS A 272 2.78 4.40 -6.76
N LYS A 273 2.52 3.26 -7.41
CA LYS A 273 3.57 2.38 -7.99
C LYS A 273 4.55 3.12 -8.91
N ASP A 274 4.05 4.10 -9.67
CA ASP A 274 4.84 4.82 -10.66
C ASP A 274 5.87 5.78 -10.02
N ASN A 275 5.82 6.02 -8.71
CA ASN A 275 6.82 6.84 -8.03
C ASN A 275 8.20 6.17 -7.94
N LEU A 276 8.28 4.85 -8.07
CA LEU A 276 9.57 4.12 -7.97
C LEU A 276 10.15 3.72 -9.33
N GLY A 277 9.44 3.98 -10.44
CA GLY A 277 9.83 3.48 -11.75
C GLY A 277 10.14 1.98 -11.72
N ALA A 278 11.26 1.59 -12.33
CA ALA A 278 11.75 0.22 -12.34
C ALA A 278 12.96 0.02 -11.41
N ALA A 279 13.14 0.91 -10.42
CA ALA A 279 14.29 0.86 -9.54
C ALA A 279 14.33 -0.39 -8.66
N THR A 280 15.54 -0.83 -8.32
CA THR A 280 15.77 -1.71 -7.17
C THR A 280 15.74 -0.89 -5.88
N ILE A 281 15.14 -1.39 -4.81
CA ILE A 281 15.09 -0.69 -3.52
C ILE A 281 16.10 -1.33 -2.57
N ASP A 282 16.95 -0.52 -1.93
CA ASP A 282 17.92 -0.97 -0.94
C ASP A 282 17.61 -0.27 0.38
N LEU A 283 17.08 -1.01 1.35
CA LEU A 283 16.76 -0.51 2.67
C LEU A 283 17.91 -0.82 3.63
N LYS A 284 18.48 0.24 4.19
CA LYS A 284 19.53 0.16 5.21
C LYS A 284 18.95 0.02 6.62
N PRO A 285 19.76 -0.22 7.67
CA PRO A 285 19.28 -0.38 9.04
C PRO A 285 18.34 0.74 9.49
N ALA A 286 17.20 0.37 10.09
CA ALA A 286 16.16 1.30 10.55
C ALA A 286 15.55 2.22 9.46
N ALA A 287 15.83 1.97 8.17
CA ALA A 287 15.17 2.68 7.08
C ALA A 287 13.69 2.30 6.98
N ALA A 288 12.87 3.20 6.43
CA ALA A 288 11.45 2.95 6.20
C ALA A 288 11.07 3.21 4.73
N LEU A 289 10.39 2.24 4.11
CA LEU A 289 9.60 2.44 2.89
C LEU A 289 8.15 2.64 3.31
N VAL A 290 7.61 3.83 3.04
CA VAL A 290 6.27 4.25 3.47
C VAL A 290 5.37 4.37 2.25
N PHE A 291 4.23 3.70 2.29
CA PHE A 291 3.19 3.75 1.29
C PHE A 291 2.05 4.61 1.82
N ASP A 292 1.95 5.83 1.30
CA ASP A 292 0.85 6.75 1.58
C ASP A 292 -0.18 6.68 0.45
N SER A 293 -0.65 5.45 0.18
CA SER A 293 -1.57 5.19 -0.92
C SER A 293 -3.01 5.51 -0.51
N LEU A 294 -3.64 6.45 -1.20
CA LEU A 294 -5.04 6.80 -0.96
C LEU A 294 -5.97 5.77 -1.61
N ALA A 295 -7.13 5.51 -0.98
CA ALA A 295 -8.23 4.73 -1.56
C ALA A 295 -8.73 5.23 -2.94
N ALA A 296 -8.31 6.43 -3.35
CA ALA A 296 -8.56 7.03 -4.66
C ALA A 296 -8.09 6.19 -5.86
N ASN A 297 -7.32 5.11 -5.65
CA ASN A 297 -7.07 4.10 -6.68
C ASN A 297 -8.32 3.26 -7.05
N ASN A 298 -9.52 3.77 -6.77
CA ASN A 298 -10.83 3.15 -7.04
C ASN A 298 -10.94 1.69 -6.55
N GLY A 299 -10.35 1.40 -5.40
CA GLY A 299 -10.30 0.05 -4.83
C GLY A 299 -9.31 -0.91 -5.51
N ALA A 300 -8.53 -0.47 -6.50
CA ALA A 300 -7.48 -1.28 -7.11
C ALA A 300 -6.22 -1.37 -6.22
N ASP A 301 -5.56 -2.52 -6.30
CA ASP A 301 -4.30 -2.78 -5.61
C ASP A 301 -3.16 -1.91 -6.13
N ASN A 302 -2.43 -1.23 -5.24
CA ASN A 302 -1.15 -0.62 -5.58
C ASN A 302 -0.05 -1.68 -5.57
N THR A 303 0.26 -2.21 -6.76
CA THR A 303 1.26 -3.27 -6.91
C THR A 303 2.63 -2.72 -7.30
N PHE A 304 3.61 -2.92 -6.42
CA PHE A 304 5.02 -2.56 -6.59
C PHE A 304 5.82 -3.82 -6.98
N ALA A 305 6.36 -3.82 -8.19
CA ALA A 305 7.18 -4.92 -8.72
C ALA A 305 8.68 -4.77 -8.39
N ASN A 306 9.06 -3.66 -7.77
CA ASN A 306 10.44 -3.33 -7.44
C ASN A 306 11.03 -4.38 -6.49
N PRO A 307 12.19 -4.99 -6.82
CA PRO A 307 12.93 -5.83 -5.88
C PRO A 307 13.39 -4.99 -4.68
N ILE A 308 13.33 -5.57 -3.48
CA ILE A 308 13.77 -4.93 -2.23
C ILE A 308 14.92 -5.75 -1.63
N THR A 309 15.99 -5.08 -1.24
CA THR A 309 17.12 -5.68 -0.51
C THR A 309 17.21 -5.07 0.88
N ILE A 310 17.36 -5.93 1.90
CA ILE A 310 17.54 -5.54 3.30
C ILE A 310 18.82 -6.22 3.78
N SER A 311 19.94 -5.54 3.55
CA SER A 311 21.28 -6.13 3.69
C SER A 311 21.66 -6.48 5.13
N SER A 312 21.16 -5.75 6.13
CA SER A 312 21.43 -5.99 7.55
C SER A 312 20.37 -5.33 8.44
N ALA A 313 20.24 -5.80 9.69
CA ALA A 313 19.30 -5.29 10.69
C ALA A 313 17.84 -5.29 10.20
N THR A 314 16.97 -4.51 10.82
CA THR A 314 15.53 -4.46 10.47
C THR A 314 15.19 -3.13 9.80
N SER A 315 14.38 -3.19 8.74
CA SER A 315 13.79 -2.02 8.08
C SER A 315 12.26 -2.10 8.12
N THR A 316 11.58 -0.96 7.92
CA THR A 316 10.12 -0.87 8.04
C THR A 316 9.45 -0.77 6.67
N LEU A 317 8.39 -1.55 6.47
CA LEU A 317 7.42 -1.44 5.39
C LEU A 317 6.11 -0.93 6.00
N SER A 318 5.76 0.32 5.72
CA SER A 318 4.63 0.98 6.39
C SER A 318 3.54 1.38 5.41
N ASN A 319 2.33 0.81 5.51
CA ASN A 319 1.16 1.29 4.78
C ASN A 319 0.38 2.30 5.64
N THR A 320 0.74 3.58 5.55
CA THR A 320 0.02 4.66 6.23
C THR A 320 -1.26 5.06 5.50
N GLY A 321 -1.39 4.65 4.24
CA GLY A 321 -2.55 4.89 3.41
C GLY A 321 -3.74 3.98 3.70
N SER A 322 -4.84 4.25 3.01
CA SER A 322 -6.09 3.46 3.05
C SER A 322 -6.22 2.46 1.90
N GLY A 323 -5.34 2.53 0.90
CA GLY A 323 -5.28 1.59 -0.22
C GLY A 323 -4.57 0.28 0.13
N ALA A 324 -4.89 -0.79 -0.60
CA ALA A 324 -4.17 -2.05 -0.54
C ALA A 324 -2.78 -1.91 -1.21
N VAL A 325 -1.73 -2.33 -0.51
CA VAL A 325 -0.35 -2.34 -1.00
C VAL A 325 0.11 -3.76 -1.24
N VAL A 326 0.62 -4.03 -2.44
CA VAL A 326 1.10 -5.34 -2.87
C VAL A 326 2.55 -5.24 -3.30
N LEU A 327 3.42 -6.03 -2.68
CA LEU A 327 4.81 -6.17 -3.06
C LEU A 327 4.96 -7.48 -3.85
N SER A 328 5.04 -7.36 -5.17
CA SER A 328 5.20 -8.50 -6.09
C SER A 328 6.65 -8.78 -6.46
N GLY A 329 7.53 -7.79 -6.28
CA GLY A 329 8.98 -7.98 -6.33
C GLY A 329 9.49 -8.85 -5.18
N SER A 330 10.69 -9.42 -5.34
CA SER A 330 11.36 -10.19 -4.28
C SER A 330 11.93 -9.29 -3.19
N ILE A 331 11.81 -9.70 -1.93
CA ILE A 331 12.50 -9.15 -0.77
C ILE A 331 13.62 -10.12 -0.38
N SER A 332 14.86 -9.62 -0.28
CA SER A 332 16.07 -10.43 -0.05
C SER A 332 17.04 -9.76 0.93
N GLY A 333 18.08 -10.48 1.35
CA GLY A 333 19.14 -9.99 2.24
C GLY A 333 19.08 -10.57 3.66
N ASP A 334 20.09 -10.28 4.49
CA ASP A 334 20.19 -10.89 5.81
C ASP A 334 19.29 -10.23 6.88
N GLY A 335 18.75 -9.05 6.58
CA GLY A 335 17.93 -8.27 7.48
C GLY A 335 16.47 -8.75 7.62
N GLY A 336 15.75 -8.15 8.57
CA GLY A 336 14.33 -8.39 8.85
C GLY A 336 13.43 -7.24 8.40
N ILE A 337 12.12 -7.45 8.51
CA ILE A 337 11.10 -6.44 8.21
C ILE A 337 10.23 -6.15 9.44
N ASN A 338 9.92 -4.88 9.65
CA ASN A 338 8.77 -4.44 10.45
C ASN A 338 7.64 -4.07 9.50
N VAL A 339 6.46 -4.63 9.68
CA VAL A 339 5.25 -4.30 8.91
C VAL A 339 4.34 -3.44 9.78
N SER A 340 4.02 -2.24 9.32
CA SER A 340 3.14 -1.31 10.02
C SER A 340 2.00 -0.76 9.15
N GLY A 341 0.92 -0.37 9.81
CA GLY A 341 -0.25 0.23 9.18
C GLY A 341 -1.46 -0.70 9.16
N ALA A 342 -2.64 -0.16 9.52
CA ALA A 342 -3.87 -0.92 9.67
C ALA A 342 -4.37 -1.55 8.35
N SER A 343 -4.12 -0.88 7.23
CA SER A 343 -4.44 -1.38 5.87
C SER A 343 -3.52 -2.52 5.43
N GLY A 344 -2.44 -2.76 6.16
CA GLY A 344 -1.49 -3.85 5.98
C GLY A 344 -0.64 -3.79 4.71
N VAL A 345 0.29 -4.73 4.60
CA VAL A 345 1.14 -4.95 3.41
C VAL A 345 0.93 -6.38 2.93
N ARG A 346 0.70 -6.57 1.63
CA ARG A 346 0.61 -7.91 1.01
C ARG A 346 1.91 -8.27 0.31
N LEU A 347 2.51 -9.40 0.68
CA LEU A 347 3.64 -9.99 -0.03
C LEU A 347 3.12 -11.05 -1.00
N SER A 348 3.40 -10.88 -2.30
CA SER A 348 3.06 -11.85 -3.34
C SER A 348 4.29 -12.39 -4.09
N GLY A 349 5.41 -11.67 -4.05
CA GLY A 349 6.71 -12.10 -4.55
C GLY A 349 7.34 -13.26 -3.75
N THR A 350 8.30 -13.96 -4.33
CA THR A 350 9.11 -14.96 -3.61
C THR A 350 10.23 -14.26 -2.86
N ASN A 351 10.33 -14.50 -1.55
CA ASN A 351 11.19 -13.75 -0.64
C ASN A 351 12.23 -14.67 0.03
N THR A 352 13.42 -14.12 0.28
CA THR A 352 14.59 -14.82 0.82
C THR A 352 15.28 -14.06 1.95
N PHE A 353 14.63 -13.02 2.49
CA PHE A 353 15.20 -12.29 3.63
C PHE A 353 15.30 -13.20 4.87
N ALA A 354 16.42 -13.12 5.58
CA ALA A 354 16.72 -14.06 6.67
C ALA A 354 16.24 -13.57 8.05
N GLY A 355 16.19 -12.25 8.27
CA GLY A 355 15.78 -11.67 9.53
C GLY A 355 14.28 -11.82 9.80
N THR A 356 13.90 -11.58 11.06
CA THR A 356 12.50 -11.71 11.51
C THR A 356 11.56 -10.77 10.74
N ALA A 357 10.38 -11.30 10.37
CA ALA A 357 9.23 -10.51 9.94
C ALA A 357 8.35 -10.16 11.16
N ALA A 358 8.51 -8.97 11.70
CA ALA A 358 7.66 -8.47 12.77
C ALA A 358 6.44 -7.73 12.20
N VAL A 359 5.25 -8.10 12.65
CA VAL A 359 4.00 -7.38 12.35
C VAL A 359 3.66 -6.55 13.56
N LEU A 360 3.75 -5.22 13.42
CA LEU A 360 3.61 -4.28 14.54
C LEU A 360 2.16 -4.15 15.00
N ASP A 361 1.98 -3.49 16.14
CA ASP A 361 0.70 -3.37 16.84
C ASP A 361 -0.43 -2.91 15.89
N GLY A 362 -1.54 -3.64 15.92
CA GLY A 362 -2.72 -3.36 15.08
C GLY A 362 -2.50 -3.40 13.56
N SER A 363 -1.33 -3.87 13.11
CA SER A 363 -0.96 -3.92 11.69
C SER A 363 -1.24 -5.29 11.08
N SER A 364 -1.26 -5.38 9.75
CA SER A 364 -1.53 -6.63 9.04
C SER A 364 -0.45 -6.96 8.01
N LEU A 365 -0.08 -8.24 7.95
CA LEU A 365 0.76 -8.81 6.90
C LEU A 365 -0.04 -9.88 6.16
N THR A 366 -0.26 -9.67 4.87
CA THR A 366 -0.96 -10.62 4.00
C THR A 366 0.02 -11.40 3.14
N VAL A 367 -0.16 -12.72 3.03
CA VAL A 367 0.65 -13.61 2.19
C VAL A 367 -0.24 -14.53 1.37
N THR A 368 0.20 -14.91 0.18
CA THR A 368 -0.57 -15.75 -0.76
C THR A 368 -0.02 -17.17 -0.91
N LYS A 369 1.27 -17.37 -0.59
CA LYS A 369 2.01 -18.64 -0.67
C LYS A 369 3.14 -18.69 0.37
N LYS A 370 3.59 -19.90 0.70
CA LYS A 370 4.70 -20.13 1.65
C LYS A 370 5.98 -19.36 1.29
N ASP A 371 6.27 -19.24 0.00
CA ASP A 371 7.49 -18.60 -0.50
C ASP A 371 7.48 -17.07 -0.28
N ASN A 372 6.35 -16.46 0.13
CA ASN A 372 6.30 -15.04 0.47
C ASN A 372 7.02 -14.71 1.80
N LEU A 373 7.24 -15.68 2.67
CA LEU A 373 7.93 -15.45 3.95
C LEU A 373 9.33 -16.08 3.97
N GLY A 374 9.68 -16.83 2.93
CA GLY A 374 10.94 -17.59 2.91
C GLY A 374 11.07 -18.44 4.17
N THR A 375 12.23 -18.34 4.82
CA THR A 375 12.55 -19.03 6.08
C THR A 375 12.48 -18.12 7.31
N ALA A 376 12.05 -16.87 7.16
CA ALA A 376 12.05 -15.88 8.24
C ALA A 376 11.17 -16.32 9.41
N ALA A 377 11.62 -16.11 10.65
CA ALA A 377 10.74 -16.17 11.81
C ALA A 377 9.73 -15.01 11.75
N ILE A 378 8.57 -15.19 12.37
CA ILE A 378 7.49 -14.20 12.41
C ILE A 378 7.28 -13.78 13.86
N ASP A 379 7.15 -12.48 14.11
CA ASP A 379 6.88 -11.91 15.43
C ASP A 379 5.59 -11.06 15.34
N LEU A 380 4.50 -11.57 15.91
CA LEU A 380 3.22 -10.89 15.93
C LEU A 380 3.08 -10.10 17.23
N LYS A 381 2.96 -8.78 17.09
CA LYS A 381 2.74 -7.86 18.19
C LYS A 381 1.25 -7.76 18.56
N PRO A 382 0.88 -7.08 19.66
CA PRO A 382 -0.51 -6.96 20.09
C PRO A 382 -1.46 -6.52 18.98
N ALA A 383 -2.58 -7.23 18.82
CA ALA A 383 -3.58 -6.97 17.78
C ALA A 383 -3.07 -7.03 16.32
N ALA A 384 -1.86 -7.53 16.08
CA ALA A 384 -1.37 -7.79 14.74
C ALA A 384 -2.15 -8.91 14.05
N ALA A 385 -2.20 -8.89 12.72
CA ALA A 385 -2.81 -9.94 11.91
C ALA A 385 -1.83 -10.51 10.90
N LEU A 386 -1.72 -11.83 10.86
CA LEU A 386 -1.13 -12.57 9.75
C LEU A 386 -2.28 -13.16 8.92
N VAL A 387 -2.42 -12.69 7.69
CA VAL A 387 -3.51 -13.04 6.79
C VAL A 387 -2.99 -13.92 5.66
N PHE A 388 -3.61 -15.07 5.47
CA PHE A 388 -3.36 -15.99 4.39
C PHE A 388 -4.46 -15.81 3.34
N ASP A 389 -4.10 -15.08 2.29
CA ASP A 389 -4.93 -14.86 1.10
C ASP A 389 -4.49 -15.84 0.01
N SER A 390 -4.64 -17.15 0.28
CA SER A 390 -4.37 -18.13 -0.76
C SER A 390 -5.51 -18.06 -1.79
N LEU A 391 -5.30 -17.24 -2.82
CA LEU A 391 -6.17 -17.20 -4.00
C LEU A 391 -6.35 -18.63 -4.55
N ALA A 392 -7.47 -18.83 -5.28
CA ALA A 392 -7.79 -20.08 -5.98
C ALA A 392 -6.67 -20.65 -6.88
N ALA A 393 -5.59 -19.90 -7.12
CA ALA A 393 -4.37 -20.32 -7.82
C ALA A 393 -3.71 -21.59 -7.23
N ASN A 394 -3.95 -21.93 -5.96
CA ASN A 394 -3.46 -23.18 -5.39
C ASN A 394 -4.38 -24.39 -5.62
N ASN A 395 -5.49 -24.24 -6.35
CA ASN A 395 -6.37 -25.34 -6.75
C ASN A 395 -6.85 -26.22 -5.57
N GLY A 396 -7.02 -25.62 -4.38
CA GLY A 396 -7.40 -26.32 -3.15
C GLY A 396 -6.25 -27.07 -2.44
N ALA A 397 -5.01 -26.98 -2.92
CA ALA A 397 -3.85 -27.56 -2.25
C ALA A 397 -3.52 -26.81 -0.95
N SER A 398 -3.16 -27.57 0.09
CA SER A 398 -2.80 -27.02 1.39
C SER A 398 -1.45 -26.29 1.34
N ASN A 399 -1.43 -25.04 1.81
CA ASN A 399 -0.18 -24.28 1.99
C ASN A 399 0.43 -24.60 3.35
N THR A 400 1.61 -25.20 3.36
CA THR A 400 2.37 -25.45 4.60
C THR A 400 3.43 -24.37 4.80
N PHE A 401 3.30 -23.63 5.90
CA PHE A 401 4.27 -22.66 6.39
C PHE A 401 5.08 -23.29 7.53
N ALA A 402 6.40 -23.29 7.38
CA ALA A 402 7.34 -23.86 8.37
C ALA A 402 7.93 -22.79 9.30
N ASN A 403 7.61 -21.52 9.07
CA ASN A 403 8.09 -20.38 9.82
C ASN A 403 7.68 -20.50 11.30
N ALA A 404 8.62 -20.24 12.21
CA ALA A 404 8.31 -20.08 13.62
C ALA A 404 7.52 -18.78 13.83
N ILE A 405 6.51 -18.79 14.71
CA ILE A 405 5.68 -17.63 15.04
C ILE A 405 5.80 -17.34 16.53
N THR A 406 6.20 -16.13 16.89
CA THR A 406 6.17 -15.65 18.26
C THR A 406 5.01 -14.68 18.45
N ILE A 407 4.26 -14.85 19.53
CA ILE A 407 3.16 -13.97 19.96
C ILE A 407 3.52 -13.47 21.35
N SER A 408 4.27 -12.37 21.40
CA SER A 408 4.97 -11.98 22.64
C SER A 408 4.02 -11.58 23.77
N SER A 409 2.88 -10.98 23.45
CA SER A 409 1.89 -10.52 24.42
C SER A 409 0.54 -10.25 23.75
N ALA A 410 -0.54 -10.19 24.54
CA ALA A 410 -1.91 -9.97 24.08
C ALA A 410 -2.35 -10.98 23.00
N THR A 411 -3.40 -10.68 22.23
CA THR A 411 -3.92 -11.59 21.21
C THR A 411 -3.58 -11.05 19.81
N SER A 412 -3.14 -11.93 18.92
CA SER A 412 -2.92 -11.66 17.50
C SER A 412 -3.81 -12.55 16.64
N THR A 413 -4.05 -12.17 15.38
CA THR A 413 -4.97 -12.88 14.48
C THR A 413 -4.21 -13.71 13.45
N LEU A 414 -4.62 -14.96 13.27
CA LEU A 414 -4.26 -15.84 12.17
C LEU A 414 -5.52 -16.03 11.31
N SER A 415 -5.56 -15.34 10.17
CA SER A 415 -6.75 -15.31 9.30
C SER A 415 -6.50 -16.06 8.00
N ASN A 416 -7.31 -17.05 7.67
CA ASN A 416 -7.28 -17.70 6.36
C ASN A 416 -8.52 -17.30 5.54
N THR A 417 -8.34 -16.29 4.69
CA THR A 417 -9.40 -15.79 3.79
C THR A 417 -9.53 -16.62 2.51
N GLY A 418 -8.57 -17.52 2.24
CA GLY A 418 -8.61 -18.46 1.13
C GLY A 418 -9.62 -19.60 1.34
N SER A 419 -9.77 -20.45 0.33
CA SER A 419 -10.70 -21.60 0.36
C SER A 419 -10.05 -22.92 0.80
N GLY A 420 -8.71 -23.01 0.76
CA GLY A 420 -7.96 -24.20 1.19
C GLY A 420 -7.40 -24.05 2.60
N THR A 421 -7.22 -25.16 3.32
CA THR A 421 -6.63 -25.14 4.66
C THR A 421 -5.15 -24.75 4.63
N VAL A 422 -4.81 -23.75 5.45
CA VAL A 422 -3.42 -23.34 5.73
C VAL A 422 -2.86 -24.19 6.86
N VAL A 423 -1.66 -24.73 6.68
CA VAL A 423 -0.95 -25.53 7.68
C VAL A 423 0.21 -24.75 8.25
N LEU A 424 0.22 -24.57 9.56
CA LEU A 424 1.33 -24.02 10.32
C LEU A 424 2.09 -25.19 10.97
N SER A 425 3.27 -25.47 10.45
CA SER A 425 4.12 -26.59 10.87
C SER A 425 5.30 -26.16 11.75
N GLY A 426 5.66 -24.88 11.70
CA GLY A 426 6.59 -24.28 12.66
C GLY A 426 5.99 -24.18 14.06
N THR A 427 6.84 -23.95 15.06
CA THR A 427 6.42 -23.69 16.44
C THR A 427 5.78 -22.32 16.57
N ILE A 428 4.65 -22.26 17.28
CA ILE A 428 4.00 -21.06 17.78
C ILE A 428 4.30 -20.94 19.27
N SER A 429 4.90 -19.84 19.70
CA SER A 429 5.36 -19.60 21.08
C SER A 429 5.03 -18.19 21.58
N GLY A 430 5.23 -17.95 22.88
CA GLY A 430 5.05 -16.63 23.52
C GLY A 430 3.87 -16.58 24.49
N ASP A 431 3.75 -15.48 25.23
CA ASP A 431 2.72 -15.39 26.29
C ASP A 431 1.34 -15.01 25.75
N GLY A 432 1.27 -14.53 24.50
CA GLY A 432 0.04 -14.10 23.85
C GLY A 432 -0.86 -15.25 23.34
N GLY A 433 -2.07 -14.88 22.95
CA GLY A 433 -3.09 -15.77 22.39
C GLY A 433 -3.29 -15.60 20.88
N ILE A 434 -4.09 -16.48 20.29
CA ILE A 434 -4.46 -16.42 18.86
C ILE A 434 -5.96 -16.25 18.67
N ASN A 435 -6.34 -15.41 17.72
CA ASN A 435 -7.64 -15.43 17.09
C ASN A 435 -7.51 -16.16 15.75
N VAL A 436 -8.22 -17.26 15.56
CA VAL A 436 -8.29 -18.00 14.29
C VAL A 436 -9.54 -17.55 13.55
N SER A 437 -9.37 -17.03 12.34
CA SER A 437 -10.47 -16.51 11.53
C SER A 437 -10.41 -16.95 10.07
N GLY A 438 -11.53 -16.79 9.36
CA GLY A 438 -11.64 -17.04 7.93
C GLY A 438 -12.08 -18.47 7.57
N ALA A 439 -12.81 -18.58 6.46
CA ALA A 439 -13.52 -19.80 6.07
C ALA A 439 -12.60 -20.95 5.64
N GLY A 440 -11.37 -20.67 5.20
CA GLY A 440 -10.42 -21.70 4.76
C GLY A 440 -9.86 -22.56 5.90
N GLY A 441 -9.96 -22.10 7.15
CA GLY A 441 -9.47 -22.80 8.34
C GLY A 441 -7.95 -22.78 8.50
N VAL A 442 -7.48 -22.92 9.74
CA VAL A 442 -6.05 -22.98 10.09
C VAL A 442 -5.76 -24.33 10.74
N ARG A 443 -4.74 -25.05 10.26
CA ARG A 443 -4.24 -26.29 10.84
C ARG A 443 -2.91 -26.07 11.56
N LEU A 444 -2.85 -26.41 12.84
CA LEU A 444 -1.62 -26.46 13.61
C LEU A 444 -1.08 -27.89 13.59
N SER A 445 0.16 -28.06 13.14
CA SER A 445 0.86 -29.36 13.11
C SER A 445 2.18 -29.35 13.88
N GLY A 446 2.79 -28.17 14.07
CA GLY A 446 3.97 -27.97 14.90
C GLY A 446 3.69 -28.14 16.40
N THR A 447 4.75 -28.34 17.19
CA THR A 447 4.65 -28.32 18.66
C THR A 447 4.65 -26.87 19.12
N ASN A 448 3.61 -26.48 19.86
CA ASN A 448 3.32 -25.10 20.23
C ASN A 448 3.37 -24.89 21.74
N THR A 449 3.84 -23.73 22.18
CA THR A 449 4.03 -23.36 23.58
C THR A 449 3.45 -22.00 23.93
N PHE A 450 2.60 -21.43 23.08
CA PHE A 450 1.90 -20.20 23.42
C PHE A 450 0.92 -20.42 24.57
N VAL A 451 0.79 -19.42 25.43
CA VAL A 451 0.03 -19.56 26.70
C VAL A 451 -1.35 -18.90 26.62
N GLY A 452 -1.47 -17.80 25.90
CA GLY A 452 -2.74 -17.09 25.77
C GLY A 452 -3.81 -17.91 25.06
N THR A 453 -5.07 -17.51 25.24
CA THR A 453 -6.23 -18.22 24.71
C THR A 453 -6.16 -18.38 23.18
N ALA A 454 -6.51 -19.57 22.69
CA ALA A 454 -6.81 -19.84 21.29
C ALA A 454 -8.31 -19.64 21.04
N SER A 455 -8.70 -18.47 20.56
CA SER A 455 -10.08 -18.17 20.18
C SER A 455 -10.32 -18.54 18.72
N VAL A 456 -11.29 -19.41 18.45
CA VAL A 456 -11.74 -19.72 17.09
C VAL A 456 -12.98 -18.87 16.81
N LEU A 457 -12.84 -17.91 15.90
CA LEU A 457 -13.88 -16.92 15.61
C LEU A 457 -15.02 -17.49 14.76
N ASP A 458 -16.09 -16.72 14.64
CA ASP A 458 -17.35 -17.13 14.02
C ASP A 458 -17.15 -17.77 12.63
N GLY A 459 -17.76 -18.95 12.43
CA GLY A 459 -17.69 -19.69 11.18
C GLY A 459 -16.28 -20.15 10.75
N SER A 460 -15.28 -20.03 11.63
CA SER A 460 -13.89 -20.38 11.34
C SER A 460 -13.55 -21.77 11.91
N SER A 461 -12.46 -22.37 11.45
CA SER A 461 -12.01 -23.67 11.97
C SER A 461 -10.53 -23.68 12.36
N LEU A 462 -10.24 -24.34 13.48
CA LEU A 462 -8.91 -24.66 13.95
C LEU A 462 -8.74 -26.17 13.93
N THR A 463 -7.83 -26.67 13.10
CA THR A 463 -7.49 -28.10 13.03
C THR A 463 -6.21 -28.40 13.80
N VAL A 464 -6.20 -29.49 14.57
CA VAL A 464 -5.05 -29.97 15.32
C VAL A 464 -4.84 -31.46 15.05
N THR A 465 -3.59 -31.90 15.06
CA THR A 465 -3.17 -33.27 14.74
C THR A 465 -2.70 -34.07 15.97
N LYS A 466 -2.25 -33.37 17.02
CA LYS A 466 -1.76 -33.91 18.29
C LYS A 466 -1.97 -32.90 19.41
N LYS A 467 -1.96 -33.38 20.66
CA LYS A 467 -2.12 -32.54 21.87
C LYS A 467 -1.13 -31.36 21.94
N ASP A 468 0.11 -31.59 21.51
CA ASP A 468 1.17 -30.58 21.58
C ASP A 468 0.95 -29.42 20.57
N ASN A 469 -0.04 -29.51 19.67
CA ASN A 469 -0.38 -28.41 18.76
C ASN A 469 -1.09 -27.25 19.47
N LEU A 470 -1.69 -27.46 20.64
CA LEU A 470 -2.39 -26.40 21.39
C LEU A 470 -1.58 -25.91 22.59
N GLY A 471 -0.48 -26.57 22.92
CA GLY A 471 0.27 -26.28 24.14
C GLY A 471 -0.64 -26.32 25.37
N ALA A 472 -0.46 -25.34 26.25
CA ALA A 472 -1.27 -25.17 27.47
C ALA A 472 -2.45 -24.18 27.29
N ALA A 473 -2.70 -23.67 26.09
CA ALA A 473 -3.68 -22.62 25.85
C ALA A 473 -5.11 -23.07 26.19
N ALA A 474 -5.88 -22.20 26.83
CA ALA A 474 -7.34 -22.35 26.86
C ALA A 474 -7.90 -22.11 25.45
N ILE A 475 -9.07 -22.69 25.15
CA ILE A 475 -9.73 -22.57 23.86
C ILE A 475 -11.05 -21.83 24.05
N ASP A 476 -11.34 -20.86 23.20
CA ASP A 476 -12.63 -20.15 23.18
C ASP A 476 -13.29 -20.36 21.81
N LEU A 477 -14.40 -21.10 21.77
CA LEU A 477 -15.16 -21.35 20.56
C LEU A 477 -16.31 -20.36 20.46
N LYS A 478 -16.24 -19.51 19.44
CA LYS A 478 -17.28 -18.55 19.10
C LYS A 478 -18.41 -19.20 18.27
N PRO A 479 -19.54 -18.51 18.00
CA PRO A 479 -20.65 -19.08 17.23
C PRO A 479 -20.24 -19.78 15.94
N ALA A 480 -20.72 -21.01 15.71
CA ALA A 480 -20.41 -21.79 14.51
C ALA A 480 -18.92 -22.06 14.24
N ALA A 481 -18.04 -21.81 15.22
CA ALA A 481 -16.63 -22.19 15.15
C ALA A 481 -16.46 -23.72 15.28
N ALA A 482 -15.42 -24.26 14.65
CA ALA A 482 -15.07 -25.67 14.75
C ALA A 482 -13.64 -25.89 15.25
N LEU A 483 -13.50 -26.69 16.31
CA LEU A 483 -12.24 -27.32 16.67
C LEU A 483 -12.23 -28.73 16.07
N VAL A 484 -11.30 -28.96 15.14
CA VAL A 484 -11.18 -30.20 14.38
C VAL A 484 -9.95 -30.96 14.84
N PHE A 485 -10.14 -32.21 15.24
CA PHE A 485 -9.10 -33.15 15.60
C PHE A 485 -8.86 -34.08 14.42
N ASP A 486 -7.77 -33.84 13.71
CA ASP A 486 -7.32 -34.63 12.56
C ASP A 486 -6.10 -35.44 12.95
N SER A 487 -6.29 -36.38 13.87
CA SER A 487 -5.22 -37.31 14.22
C SER A 487 -5.03 -38.30 13.07
N LEU A 488 -3.97 -38.09 12.29
CA LEU A 488 -3.57 -39.04 11.24
C LEU A 488 -3.34 -40.43 11.86
N ALA A 489 -3.51 -41.47 11.05
CA ALA A 489 -3.29 -42.89 11.38
C ALA A 489 -1.93 -43.20 12.05
N ALA A 490 -0.98 -42.28 12.04
CA ALA A 490 0.30 -42.36 12.75
C ALA A 490 0.17 -42.57 14.27
N ASN A 491 -0.98 -42.23 14.88
CA ASN A 491 -1.25 -42.56 16.28
C ASN A 491 -1.62 -44.05 16.51
N ASN A 492 -1.68 -44.86 15.45
CA ASN A 492 -1.98 -46.31 15.51
C ASN A 492 -3.26 -46.65 16.31
N GLY A 493 -4.28 -45.78 16.23
CA GLY A 493 -5.53 -45.93 16.97
C GLY A 493 -5.46 -45.55 18.47
N ALA A 494 -4.35 -45.02 18.95
CA ALA A 494 -4.22 -44.55 20.33
C ALA A 494 -4.97 -43.22 20.56
N ASP A 495 -5.67 -43.15 21.68
CA ASP A 495 -6.41 -41.98 22.15
C ASP A 495 -5.53 -40.73 22.24
N ASN A 496 -6.01 -39.62 21.69
CA ASN A 496 -5.37 -38.31 21.88
C ASN A 496 -6.00 -37.56 23.04
N THR A 497 -5.22 -37.35 24.11
CA THR A 497 -5.70 -36.65 25.30
C THR A 497 -5.33 -35.18 25.28
N TYR A 498 -6.34 -34.31 25.32
CA TYR A 498 -6.21 -32.85 25.40
C TYR A 498 -6.69 -32.36 26.77
N ALA A 499 -5.81 -31.66 27.47
CA ALA A 499 -6.08 -31.10 28.79
C ALA A 499 -6.59 -29.65 28.76
N ASN A 500 -6.63 -29.05 27.57
CA ASN A 500 -7.03 -27.66 27.36
C ASN A 500 -8.48 -27.44 27.82
N ALA A 501 -8.71 -26.38 28.59
CA ALA A 501 -10.06 -25.94 28.91
C ALA A 501 -10.72 -25.34 27.66
N ILE A 502 -12.02 -25.59 27.48
CA ILE A 502 -12.80 -25.07 26.36
C ILE A 502 -13.93 -24.21 26.91
N THR A 503 -14.07 -22.99 26.39
CA THR A 503 -15.21 -22.13 26.64
C THR A 503 -16.03 -22.04 25.35
N VAL A 504 -17.34 -22.21 25.45
CA VAL A 504 -18.27 -21.98 24.33
C VAL A 504 -19.21 -20.84 24.73
N THR A 505 -18.97 -19.66 24.17
CA THR A 505 -19.67 -18.43 24.58
C THR A 505 -20.75 -18.10 23.56
N SER A 506 -22.03 -18.19 23.95
CA SER A 506 -23.23 -17.87 23.15
C SER A 506 -23.29 -18.58 21.79
N ALA A 507 -24.31 -19.44 21.57
CA ALA A 507 -24.45 -20.36 20.43
C ALA A 507 -23.64 -21.67 20.55
N THR A 508 -23.59 -22.44 19.46
CA THR A 508 -23.05 -23.82 19.46
C THR A 508 -21.70 -23.86 18.74
N GLY A 509 -20.67 -24.37 19.41
CA GLY A 509 -19.36 -24.69 18.82
C GLY A 509 -19.31 -26.15 18.37
N THR A 510 -18.43 -26.49 17.43
CA THR A 510 -18.28 -27.87 16.94
C THR A 510 -16.96 -28.48 17.42
N LEU A 511 -17.04 -29.68 17.98
CA LEU A 511 -15.91 -30.56 18.27
C LEU A 511 -15.96 -31.71 17.25
N SER A 512 -15.05 -31.70 16.28
CA SER A 512 -15.05 -32.67 15.18
C SER A 512 -13.85 -33.60 15.28
N ASN A 513 -14.04 -34.90 15.38
CA ASN A 513 -12.96 -35.87 15.27
C ASN A 513 -12.99 -36.56 13.90
N THR A 514 -12.18 -36.03 12.97
CA THR A 514 -12.01 -36.60 11.62
C THR A 514 -10.95 -37.70 11.59
N GLY A 515 -10.21 -37.89 12.68
CA GLY A 515 -9.23 -38.96 12.85
C GLY A 515 -9.86 -40.34 13.10
N SER A 516 -9.01 -41.35 13.25
CA SER A 516 -9.43 -42.75 13.44
C SER A 516 -9.41 -43.23 14.90
N GLY A 517 -8.66 -42.56 15.77
CA GLY A 517 -8.65 -42.83 17.23
C GLY A 517 -9.56 -41.87 17.98
N ALA A 518 -10.01 -42.26 19.18
CA ALA A 518 -10.83 -41.38 20.00
C ALA A 518 -10.05 -40.14 20.47
N VAL A 519 -10.73 -39.00 20.53
CA VAL A 519 -10.21 -37.79 21.17
C VAL A 519 -10.75 -37.71 22.58
N VAL A 520 -9.85 -37.58 23.56
CA VAL A 520 -10.17 -37.51 24.99
C VAL A 520 -9.97 -36.07 25.47
N LEU A 521 -11.04 -35.44 25.93
CA LEU A 521 -11.01 -34.10 26.49
C LEU A 521 -11.08 -34.20 28.02
N THR A 522 -9.96 -33.93 28.69
CA THR A 522 -9.86 -33.97 30.17
C THR A 522 -10.01 -32.60 30.80
N GLY A 523 -9.80 -31.51 30.04
CA GLY A 523 -10.11 -30.16 30.46
C GLY A 523 -11.62 -29.93 30.57
N SER A 524 -12.02 -28.93 31.36
CA SER A 524 -13.43 -28.53 31.49
C SER A 524 -13.93 -27.83 30.24
N ILE A 525 -15.15 -28.15 29.83
CA ILE A 525 -15.95 -27.40 28.85
C ILE A 525 -16.96 -26.55 29.62
N SER A 526 -16.99 -25.24 29.37
CA SER A 526 -17.79 -24.25 30.11
C SER A 526 -18.43 -23.21 29.18
N GLY A 527 -19.26 -22.32 29.74
CA GLY A 527 -19.92 -21.22 29.03
C GLY A 527 -21.40 -21.46 28.73
N ASP A 528 -22.10 -20.43 28.26
CA ASP A 528 -23.55 -20.49 28.03
C ASP A 528 -23.94 -21.27 26.76
N GLY A 529 -22.97 -21.54 25.88
CA GLY A 529 -23.17 -22.20 24.60
C GLY A 529 -23.31 -23.72 24.68
N GLY A 530 -23.66 -24.34 23.54
CA GLY A 530 -23.75 -25.79 23.37
C GLY A 530 -22.59 -26.36 22.55
N ILE A 531 -22.52 -27.69 22.42
CA ILE A 531 -21.52 -28.36 21.57
C ILE A 531 -22.19 -29.26 20.53
N ASN A 532 -21.66 -29.24 19.31
CA ASN A 532 -21.90 -30.26 18.31
C ASN A 532 -20.71 -31.23 18.30
N VAL A 533 -20.97 -32.52 18.44
CA VAL A 533 -19.97 -33.57 18.31
C VAL A 533 -20.11 -34.20 16.93
N SER A 534 -19.04 -34.19 16.14
CA SER A 534 -19.03 -34.73 14.78
C SER A 534 -17.81 -35.60 14.48
N GLY A 535 -17.90 -36.40 13.41
CA GLY A 535 -16.80 -37.21 12.89
C GLY A 535 -16.75 -38.62 13.49
N ALA A 536 -16.29 -39.58 12.67
CA ALA A 536 -16.38 -41.01 12.95
C ALA A 536 -15.40 -41.48 14.05
N GLY A 537 -14.34 -40.71 14.34
CA GLY A 537 -13.36 -41.07 15.36
C GLY A 537 -13.88 -40.97 16.80
N GLY A 538 -15.00 -40.26 17.02
CA GLY A 538 -15.63 -40.11 18.34
C GLY A 538 -14.92 -39.13 19.28
N VAL A 539 -15.67 -38.53 20.20
CA VAL A 539 -15.16 -37.62 21.24
C VAL A 539 -15.50 -38.17 22.61
N ARG A 540 -14.53 -38.24 23.51
CA ARG A 540 -14.68 -38.65 24.91
C ARG A 540 -14.53 -37.44 25.84
N LEU A 541 -15.56 -37.13 26.62
CA LEU A 541 -15.51 -36.13 27.67
C LEU A 541 -15.17 -36.81 29.00
N SER A 542 -14.04 -36.44 29.59
CA SER A 542 -13.57 -36.97 30.89
C SER A 542 -13.48 -35.88 31.97
N GLY A 543 -13.36 -34.60 31.57
CA GLY A 543 -13.41 -33.46 32.48
C GLY A 543 -14.79 -33.21 33.10
N THR A 544 -14.84 -32.50 34.23
CA THR A 544 -16.10 -31.97 34.77
C THR A 544 -16.48 -30.72 33.98
N ASN A 545 -17.68 -30.73 33.40
CA ASN A 545 -18.14 -29.72 32.45
C ASN A 545 -19.31 -28.90 33.03
N THR A 546 -19.44 -27.64 32.62
CA THR A 546 -20.44 -26.68 33.11
C THR A 546 -21.11 -25.88 32.00
N PHE A 547 -20.93 -26.27 30.74
CA PHE A 547 -21.61 -25.59 29.63
C PHE A 547 -23.14 -25.79 29.71
N ALA A 548 -23.89 -24.72 29.42
CA ALA A 548 -25.34 -24.71 29.64
C ALA A 548 -26.15 -25.14 28.40
N GLY A 549 -25.61 -24.96 27.20
CA GLY A 549 -26.29 -25.30 25.96
C GLY A 549 -26.32 -26.81 25.67
N THR A 550 -27.12 -27.20 24.67
CA THR A 550 -27.29 -28.61 24.28
C THR A 550 -25.99 -29.24 23.78
N ALA A 551 -25.74 -30.49 24.18
CA ALA A 551 -24.75 -31.38 23.58
C ALA A 551 -25.42 -32.19 22.46
N SER A 552 -25.20 -31.81 21.21
CA SER A 552 -25.74 -32.48 20.04
C SER A 552 -24.71 -33.44 19.45
N VAL A 553 -25.03 -34.73 19.33
CA VAL A 553 -24.19 -35.71 18.64
C VAL A 553 -24.72 -35.88 17.22
N LEU A 554 -23.93 -35.49 16.23
CA LEU A 554 -24.33 -35.47 14.82
C LEU A 554 -24.29 -36.88 14.21
N ASP A 555 -24.88 -36.99 13.02
CA ASP A 555 -25.04 -38.27 12.31
C ASP A 555 -23.70 -39.00 12.13
N GLY A 556 -23.70 -40.31 12.36
CA GLY A 556 -22.52 -41.19 12.30
C GLY A 556 -21.41 -40.88 13.30
N SER A 557 -21.66 -40.04 14.31
CA SER A 557 -20.65 -39.60 15.29
C SER A 557 -20.89 -40.25 16.66
N SER A 558 -19.86 -40.28 17.51
CA SER A 558 -19.99 -40.83 18.87
C SER A 558 -19.48 -39.87 19.95
N LEU A 559 -20.21 -39.82 21.06
CA LEU A 559 -19.84 -39.13 22.28
C LEU A 559 -19.69 -40.15 23.41
N THR A 560 -18.53 -40.20 24.03
CA THR A 560 -18.25 -41.07 25.19
C THR A 560 -18.17 -40.23 26.46
N VAL A 561 -18.80 -40.68 27.53
CA VAL A 561 -18.73 -40.05 28.86
C VAL A 561 -18.43 -41.09 29.93
N THR A 562 -17.76 -40.68 31.00
CA THR A 562 -17.30 -41.57 32.10
C THR A 562 -18.08 -41.36 33.39
N LYS A 563 -18.66 -40.17 33.59
CA LYS A 563 -19.48 -39.77 34.75
C LYS A 563 -20.52 -38.72 34.33
N LYS A 564 -21.59 -38.57 35.12
CA LYS A 564 -22.67 -37.58 34.88
C LYS A 564 -22.12 -36.16 34.66
N ASP A 565 -21.17 -35.76 35.50
CA ASP A 565 -20.54 -34.44 35.46
C ASP A 565 -19.78 -34.14 34.16
N ASN A 566 -19.52 -35.14 33.30
CA ASN A 566 -18.93 -34.91 31.97
C ASN A 566 -19.88 -34.19 31.01
N LEU A 567 -21.17 -34.07 31.30
CA LEU A 567 -22.11 -33.29 30.50
C LEU A 567 -22.60 -32.03 31.22
N GLY A 568 -22.21 -31.84 32.48
CA GLY A 568 -22.71 -30.73 33.29
C GLY A 568 -24.24 -30.73 33.39
N THR A 569 -24.84 -29.59 33.05
CA THR A 569 -26.29 -29.39 33.02
C THR A 569 -26.89 -29.48 31.62
N ALA A 570 -26.09 -29.83 30.61
CA ALA A 570 -26.51 -29.82 29.21
C ALA A 570 -27.60 -30.86 28.92
N ALA A 571 -28.59 -30.46 28.11
CA ALA A 571 -29.47 -31.42 27.43
C ALA A 571 -28.67 -32.16 26.35
N ILE A 572 -29.04 -33.42 26.07
CA ILE A 572 -28.41 -34.21 25.00
C ILE A 572 -29.39 -34.33 23.82
N ASP A 573 -28.91 -34.08 22.61
CA ASP A 573 -29.63 -34.28 21.35
C ASP A 573 -28.87 -35.28 20.48
N LEU A 574 -29.45 -36.45 20.21
CA LEU A 574 -28.84 -37.48 19.38
C LEU A 574 -29.48 -37.46 18.00
N LYS A 575 -28.69 -37.18 16.97
CA LYS A 575 -29.12 -37.30 15.57
C LYS A 575 -29.17 -38.78 15.15
N PRO A 576 -29.81 -39.11 14.01
CA PRO A 576 -29.81 -40.49 13.49
C PRO A 576 -28.39 -41.08 13.45
N ALA A 577 -28.24 -42.38 13.69
CA ALA A 577 -26.97 -43.11 13.74
C ALA A 577 -25.86 -42.52 14.64
N ALA A 578 -26.18 -41.56 15.51
CA ALA A 578 -25.30 -41.08 16.56
C ALA A 578 -25.25 -42.07 17.74
N ALA A 579 -24.11 -42.16 18.42
CA ALA A 579 -23.94 -42.99 19.60
C ALA A 579 -23.53 -42.17 20.83
N LEU A 580 -24.26 -42.33 21.95
CA LEU A 580 -23.79 -41.93 23.27
C LEU A 580 -23.31 -43.18 24.02
N VAL A 581 -22.04 -43.19 24.41
CA VAL A 581 -21.39 -44.33 25.08
C VAL A 581 -21.05 -43.95 26.51
N PHE A 582 -21.42 -44.80 27.46
CA PHE A 582 -21.03 -44.66 28.86
C PHE A 582 -19.85 -45.60 29.14
N ASP A 583 -18.64 -45.04 29.17
CA ASP A 583 -17.41 -45.77 29.47
C ASP A 583 -17.12 -45.66 30.97
N SER A 584 -17.84 -46.46 31.75
CA SER A 584 -17.65 -46.54 33.20
C SER A 584 -16.54 -47.54 33.53
N LEU A 585 -15.28 -47.14 33.44
CA LEU A 585 -14.20 -47.85 34.14
C LEU A 585 -14.22 -47.43 35.62
N ALA A 586 -15.10 -48.08 36.39
CA ALA A 586 -15.21 -48.08 37.86
C ALA A 586 -15.50 -46.73 38.58
N ALA A 587 -16.79 -46.46 38.84
CA ALA A 587 -17.35 -46.06 40.16
C ALA A 587 -18.79 -45.54 39.99
N ASN A 588 -19.68 -46.40 39.49
CA ASN A 588 -21.10 -46.22 39.70
C ASN A 588 -21.40 -46.79 41.10
N ASN A 589 -21.19 -45.99 42.14
CA ASN A 589 -21.71 -46.20 43.50
C ASN A 589 -21.47 -44.93 44.33
N GLY A 590 -22.46 -44.04 44.38
CA GLY A 590 -22.43 -42.91 45.32
C GLY A 590 -23.48 -41.84 45.06
N ALA A 591 -24.75 -42.19 45.35
CA ALA A 591 -25.91 -41.34 45.64
C ALA A 591 -26.38 -40.31 44.59
#